data_AF-A0A2D6TSE1-F1
#
_entry.id   AF-A0A2D6TSE1-F1
#
_cell.length_a   1.000
_cell.length_b   1.000
_cell.length_c   1.000
_cell.angle_alpha   90.00
_cell.angle_beta   90.00
_cell.angle_gamma   90.00
#
_symmetry.space_group_name_H-M   'P 1'
#
loop_
_entity.id
_entity.type
_entity.pdbx_description
1 polymer ?
#
loop_
_entity_poly.entity_id
_entity_poly.type
_entity_poly.pdbx_seq_one_letter_code
_entity_poly.pdbx_strand_id
1 'polypeptide(L)'
;MGRKTGFTLKLAFFATACLYTSPITYDVNNMPSQSFYTEMAESPYETRDITDGEKKLIAKYYGSDINIQNTKIYAYKTAHDERPADADGTDEKSIRFFGVDNYSADYSQEAEPKKINAFLFATHRLWQNSVETQYPANIDSSTIYPLNFKIDYDDLGPYQQAAAFADYVTRFTHPSHSYFLGQAEYGVNNCKTHSYLADLIEPRFPILKWQRYFLEAPTTRFLTENEKKLTHELFAGQIDTSIIRIHMSRIECSDRAAHASKHNLITYFANNDGAAQMDDFTNSDNAFVLGSFAHELTHIWQFQTARAHTNEHFVNEPDKYAYPIDNEKFLFAHYSVEQQAAIMEDYARVYIYGLESRQAKDTDGLRILVEKHFPHLQKVRQTHEQARIVPSVGI
;
A
#
# COMPACT_ATOMS: atom_id res chain seq x y z
N MET A 1 62.13 -14.67 49.77
CA MET A 1 61.72 -14.65 51.19
C MET A 1 60.20 -14.45 51.22
N GLY A 2 59.39 -15.50 51.37
CA GLY A 2 58.89 -15.99 52.66
C GLY A 2 57.42 -15.54 52.87
N ARG A 3 56.43 -16.31 52.38
CA ARG A 3 55.48 -17.15 53.15
C ARG A 3 54.55 -16.38 54.13
N LYS A 4 53.23 -16.38 53.87
CA LYS A 4 52.23 -17.21 54.58
C LYS A 4 50.77 -16.84 54.25
N THR A 5 49.99 -17.91 54.08
CA THR A 5 48.54 -18.09 53.99
C THR A 5 47.77 -17.71 55.27
N GLY A 6 46.48 -17.40 55.13
CA GLY A 6 45.53 -17.36 56.26
C GLY A 6 44.07 -17.18 55.83
N PHE A 7 43.38 -18.31 55.64
CA PHE A 7 41.92 -18.43 55.56
C PHE A 7 41.29 -18.10 56.92
N THR A 8 40.11 -17.49 56.98
CA THR A 8 39.22 -17.63 58.15
C THR A 8 37.76 -17.69 57.72
N LEU A 9 37.19 -18.84 58.06
CA LEU A 9 35.79 -19.27 57.99
C LEU A 9 34.95 -18.51 59.02
N LYS A 10 33.73 -18.06 58.67
CA LYS A 10 32.65 -17.90 59.65
C LYS A 10 31.37 -18.51 59.13
N LEU A 11 30.99 -19.60 59.80
CA LEU A 11 29.73 -20.33 59.67
C LEU A 11 28.62 -19.62 60.45
N ALA A 12 27.39 -19.92 60.03
CA ALA A 12 26.12 -19.29 60.36
C ALA A 12 25.67 -19.33 61.83
N PHE A 13 24.75 -18.43 62.18
CA PHE A 13 23.72 -18.66 63.19
C PHE A 13 22.34 -18.42 62.58
N PHE A 14 21.49 -19.44 62.67
CA PHE A 14 20.06 -19.40 62.39
C PHE A 14 19.34 -18.60 63.48
N ALA A 15 18.42 -17.71 63.07
CA ALA A 15 17.33 -17.26 63.91
C ALA A 15 16.04 -17.28 63.09
N THR A 16 15.18 -18.23 63.46
CA THR A 16 13.80 -18.40 63.05
C THR A 16 12.99 -17.16 63.44
N ALA A 17 12.27 -16.56 62.49
CA ALA A 17 11.20 -15.60 62.80
C ALA A 17 9.97 -15.92 61.96
N CYS A 18 8.87 -16.13 62.68
CA CYS A 18 7.57 -16.57 62.21
C CYS A 18 6.91 -15.61 61.22
N LEU A 19 6.10 -16.23 60.36
CA LEU A 19 5.06 -15.66 59.51
C LEU A 19 4.19 -14.63 60.24
N TYR A 20 4.08 -13.43 59.67
CA TYR A 20 2.88 -12.58 59.75
C TYR A 20 2.72 -11.89 58.38
N THR A 21 1.90 -12.49 57.51
CA THR A 21 1.40 -11.83 56.30
C THR A 21 0.35 -10.80 56.71
N SER A 22 0.67 -9.52 56.57
CA SER A 22 -0.35 -8.48 56.52
C SER A 22 -1.19 -8.69 55.25
N PRO A 23 -2.53 -8.54 55.29
CA PRO A 23 -3.34 -8.59 54.09
C PRO A 23 -2.92 -7.42 53.19
N ILE A 24 -2.47 -7.72 51.97
CA ILE A 24 -2.32 -6.73 50.92
C ILE A 24 -3.74 -6.26 50.58
N THR A 25 -4.10 -5.06 51.00
CA THR A 25 -5.29 -4.37 50.51
C THR A 25 -4.98 -3.87 49.10
N TYR A 26 -5.56 -4.53 48.10
CA TYR A 26 -5.52 -4.08 46.71
C TYR A 26 -6.37 -2.81 46.55
N ASP A 27 -5.77 -1.75 46.01
CA ASP A 27 -6.51 -0.60 45.53
C ASP A 27 -7.25 -0.98 44.24
N VAL A 28 -8.55 -1.24 44.37
CA VAL A 28 -9.45 -1.63 43.28
C VAL A 28 -9.60 -0.57 42.19
N ASN A 29 -9.06 0.64 42.37
CA ASN A 29 -9.11 1.70 41.36
C ASN A 29 -7.90 1.73 40.42
N ASN A 30 -6.91 0.85 40.62
CA ASN A 30 -5.68 0.77 39.81
C ASN A 30 -5.46 -0.63 39.21
N MET A 31 -6.53 -1.40 39.02
CA MET A 31 -6.47 -2.61 38.20
C MET A 31 -6.36 -2.21 36.72
N PRO A 32 -5.48 -2.87 35.93
CA PRO A 32 -5.60 -2.81 34.47
C PRO A 32 -7.04 -3.18 34.08
N SER A 33 -7.58 -2.52 33.06
CA SER A 33 -8.98 -2.63 32.64
C SER A 33 -9.45 -4.09 32.63
N GLN A 34 -10.67 -4.33 33.12
CA GLN A 34 -11.32 -5.65 33.21
C GLN A 34 -11.31 -6.45 31.88
N SER A 35 -11.02 -5.82 30.73
CA SER A 35 -10.91 -6.48 29.42
C SER A 35 -9.85 -7.59 29.39
N PHE A 36 -8.67 -7.35 29.99
CA PHE A 36 -7.55 -8.30 29.94
C PHE A 36 -7.86 -9.65 30.61
N TYR A 37 -8.72 -9.66 31.63
CA TYR A 37 -9.07 -10.88 32.37
C TYR A 37 -10.24 -11.65 31.78
N THR A 38 -11.09 -11.02 30.97
CA THR A 38 -12.16 -11.70 30.22
C THR A 38 -11.65 -12.46 28.99
N GLU A 39 -10.47 -12.13 28.48
CA GLU A 39 -9.89 -12.71 27.25
C GLU A 39 -9.42 -14.17 27.37
N MET A 40 -9.13 -14.66 28.57
CA MET A 40 -8.56 -16.01 28.76
C MET A 40 -9.55 -17.08 29.24
N ALA A 41 -10.85 -16.77 29.30
CA ALA A 41 -11.87 -17.75 29.72
C ALA A 41 -12.33 -18.68 28.59
N GLU A 42 -12.17 -18.28 27.32
CA GLU A 42 -12.53 -19.13 26.18
C GLU A 42 -11.36 -20.00 25.72
N SER A 43 -11.61 -21.30 25.56
CA SER A 43 -10.65 -22.19 24.90
C SER A 43 -10.49 -21.78 23.43
N PRO A 44 -9.26 -21.84 22.88
CA PRO A 44 -9.05 -21.60 21.45
C PRO A 44 -9.88 -22.59 20.63
N TYR A 45 -10.55 -22.10 19.60
CA TYR A 45 -11.35 -22.96 18.71
C TYR A 45 -10.48 -23.71 17.70
N GLU A 46 -9.24 -23.26 17.51
CA GLU A 46 -8.25 -23.87 16.64
C GLU A 46 -6.87 -23.74 17.29
N THR A 47 -6.06 -24.78 17.18
CA THR A 47 -4.67 -24.78 17.66
C THR A 47 -3.80 -25.57 16.70
N ARG A 48 -2.72 -24.96 16.20
CA ARG A 48 -1.84 -25.60 15.24
C ARG A 48 -0.39 -25.16 15.38
N ASP A 49 0.50 -25.92 14.76
CA ASP A 49 1.88 -25.50 14.52
C ASP A 49 1.94 -24.48 13.37
N ILE A 50 3.04 -23.71 13.34
CA ILE A 50 3.40 -22.89 12.17
C ILE A 50 3.70 -23.82 10.98
N THR A 51 3.10 -23.54 9.82
CA THR A 51 3.31 -24.32 8.59
C THR A 51 4.72 -24.09 8.02
N ASP A 52 5.19 -24.97 7.14
CA ASP A 52 6.47 -24.77 6.47
C ASP A 52 6.46 -23.55 5.52
N GLY A 53 5.30 -23.21 4.97
CA GLY A 53 5.10 -21.99 4.20
C GLY A 53 5.26 -20.74 5.07
N GLU A 54 4.63 -20.72 6.25
CA GLU A 54 4.74 -19.64 7.21
C GLU A 54 6.16 -19.48 7.77
N LYS A 55 6.88 -20.59 8.03
CA LYS A 55 8.31 -20.52 8.40
C LYS A 55 9.16 -19.84 7.34
N LYS A 56 8.92 -20.15 6.05
CA LYS A 56 9.60 -19.49 4.94
C LYS A 56 9.22 -18.01 4.84
N LEU A 57 7.94 -17.67 5.07
CA LEU A 57 7.47 -16.28 5.09
C LEU A 57 8.12 -15.47 6.21
N ILE A 58 8.24 -16.04 7.41
CA ILE A 58 8.94 -15.40 8.54
C ILE A 58 10.44 -15.25 8.25
N ALA A 59 11.10 -16.33 7.81
CA ALA A 59 12.53 -16.31 7.49
C ALA A 59 12.87 -15.30 6.38
N LYS A 60 11.92 -15.03 5.46
CA LYS A 60 12.06 -13.97 4.46
C LYS A 60 12.33 -12.62 5.12
N TYR A 61 11.61 -12.23 6.17
CA TYR A 61 11.70 -10.88 6.74
C TYR A 61 12.69 -10.74 7.89
N TYR A 62 12.86 -11.80 8.68
CA TYR A 62 13.69 -11.78 9.90
C TYR A 62 14.98 -12.61 9.79
N GLY A 63 15.17 -13.37 8.71
CA GLY A 63 16.31 -14.26 8.57
C GLY A 63 16.38 -15.29 9.70
N SER A 64 17.56 -15.44 10.31
CA SER A 64 17.80 -16.32 11.47
C SER A 64 17.56 -15.63 12.82
N ASP A 65 17.14 -14.37 12.81
CA ASP A 65 17.07 -13.53 14.02
C ASP A 65 15.76 -13.74 14.81
N ILE A 66 14.94 -14.73 14.44
CA ILE A 66 13.74 -15.10 15.18
C ILE A 66 13.74 -16.61 15.44
N ASN A 67 13.55 -17.00 16.69
CA ASN A 67 13.38 -18.41 17.05
C ASN A 67 11.89 -18.78 17.11
N ILE A 68 11.42 -19.43 16.06
CA ILE A 68 10.04 -19.92 15.95
C ILE A 68 9.91 -21.43 16.20
N GLN A 69 10.93 -22.06 16.80
CA GLN A 69 10.88 -23.49 17.08
C GLN A 69 9.84 -23.79 18.15
N ASN A 70 8.90 -24.67 17.80
CA ASN A 70 7.76 -25.06 18.63
C ASN A 70 6.77 -23.94 18.89
N THR A 71 6.77 -22.88 18.07
CA THR A 71 5.74 -21.85 18.17
C THR A 71 4.38 -22.41 17.78
N LYS A 72 3.37 -22.17 18.63
CA LYS A 72 1.98 -22.56 18.40
C LYS A 72 1.13 -21.35 18.00
N ILE A 73 0.13 -21.61 17.17
CA ILE A 73 -0.92 -20.66 16.83
C ILE A 73 -2.21 -21.07 17.54
N TYR A 74 -2.82 -20.12 18.22
CA TYR A 74 -4.10 -20.24 18.91
C TYR A 74 -5.09 -19.24 18.31
N ALA A 75 -6.26 -19.71 17.88
CA ALA A 75 -7.31 -18.82 17.37
C ALA A 75 -8.51 -18.80 18.31
N TYR A 76 -8.99 -17.59 18.60
CA TYR A 76 -10.12 -17.32 19.48
C TYR A 76 -11.26 -16.70 18.68
N LYS A 77 -12.51 -17.10 18.97
CA LYS A 77 -13.68 -16.55 18.25
C LYS A 77 -13.92 -15.11 18.64
N THR A 78 -13.65 -14.77 19.89
CA THR A 78 -13.80 -13.43 20.43
C THR A 78 -12.77 -12.49 19.82
N ALA A 79 -13.25 -11.39 19.25
CA ALA A 79 -12.41 -10.30 18.75
C ALA A 79 -11.84 -9.51 19.94
N HIS A 80 -10.67 -8.92 19.73
CA HIS A 80 -10.03 -8.05 20.70
C HIS A 80 -10.09 -6.61 20.17
N ASP A 81 -10.45 -5.66 21.03
CA ASP A 81 -10.76 -4.29 20.62
C ASP A 81 -9.55 -3.52 20.10
N GLU A 82 -8.35 -3.78 20.66
CA GLU A 82 -7.13 -3.02 20.33
C GLU A 82 -6.20 -3.69 19.30
N ARG A 83 -6.30 -5.01 19.07
CA ARG A 83 -5.34 -5.74 18.24
C ARG A 83 -5.91 -7.01 17.60
N PRO A 84 -5.55 -7.33 16.33
CA PRO A 84 -6.06 -8.51 15.63
C PRO A 84 -5.35 -9.81 16.02
N ALA A 85 -4.13 -9.69 16.55
CA ALA A 85 -3.29 -10.81 16.98
C ALA A 85 -2.25 -10.34 18.01
N ASP A 86 -1.62 -11.26 18.73
CA ASP A 86 -0.57 -10.96 19.69
C ASP A 86 0.39 -12.14 19.90
N ALA A 87 1.58 -11.84 20.39
CA ALA A 87 2.48 -12.80 21.01
C ALA A 87 2.95 -12.26 22.36
N ASP A 88 2.47 -12.89 23.44
CA ASP A 88 2.68 -12.41 24.80
C ASP A 88 4.16 -12.37 25.15
N GLY A 89 4.59 -11.35 25.89
CA GLY A 89 5.94 -11.30 26.45
C GLY A 89 6.21 -12.41 27.47
N THR A 90 5.16 -13.01 28.03
CA THR A 90 5.27 -14.12 29.00
C THR A 90 5.25 -15.51 28.38
N ASP A 91 4.80 -15.62 27.12
CA ASP A 91 4.78 -16.87 26.34
C ASP A 91 5.45 -16.63 24.98
N GLU A 92 6.78 -16.68 25.01
CA GLU A 92 7.67 -16.45 23.86
C GLU A 92 7.46 -17.45 22.70
N LYS A 93 6.53 -18.41 22.82
CA LYS A 93 6.31 -19.49 21.84
C LYS A 93 4.86 -19.58 21.38
N SER A 94 4.06 -18.54 21.55
CA SER A 94 2.66 -18.57 21.16
C SER A 94 2.24 -17.34 20.41
N ILE A 95 1.51 -17.55 19.32
CA ILE A 95 0.76 -16.51 18.60
C ILE A 95 -0.72 -16.72 18.88
N ARG A 96 -1.42 -15.65 19.23
CA ARG A 96 -2.85 -15.63 19.47
C ARG A 96 -3.52 -14.77 18.40
N PHE A 97 -4.58 -15.27 17.78
CA PHE A 97 -5.44 -14.51 16.86
C PHE A 97 -6.82 -14.31 17.49
N PHE A 98 -7.32 -13.09 17.44
CA PHE A 98 -8.59 -12.72 18.04
C PHE A 98 -9.61 -12.39 16.95
N GLY A 99 -10.73 -13.10 16.94
CA GLY A 99 -11.76 -12.97 15.91
C GLY A 99 -11.52 -13.90 14.72
N VAL A 100 -12.60 -14.54 14.27
CA VAL A 100 -12.56 -15.50 13.15
C VAL A 100 -12.04 -14.90 11.84
N ASP A 101 -12.22 -13.59 11.65
CA ASP A 101 -11.80 -12.86 10.45
C ASP A 101 -10.29 -12.62 10.38
N ASN A 102 -9.55 -12.83 11.48
CA ASN A 102 -8.11 -12.65 11.51
C ASN A 102 -7.33 -13.97 11.37
N TYR A 103 -8.03 -15.12 11.40
CA TYR A 103 -7.41 -16.44 11.30
C TYR A 103 -7.26 -16.92 9.85
N SER A 104 -6.13 -17.55 9.55
CA SER A 104 -5.90 -18.34 8.33
C SER A 104 -5.27 -19.70 8.66
N ALA A 105 -5.61 -20.72 7.86
CA ALA A 105 -5.02 -22.05 7.99
C ALA A 105 -3.55 -22.10 7.55
N ASP A 106 -3.16 -21.22 6.62
CA ASP A 106 -1.77 -21.00 6.21
C ASP A 106 -1.60 -19.56 5.71
N TYR A 107 -1.00 -18.69 6.52
CA TYR A 107 -0.78 -17.29 6.15
C TYR A 107 0.18 -17.12 4.99
N SER A 108 0.98 -18.12 4.60
CA SER A 108 1.83 -17.99 3.40
C SER A 108 1.06 -18.06 2.09
N GLN A 109 -0.20 -18.54 2.12
CA GLN A 109 -1.09 -18.66 0.96
C GLN A 109 -2.28 -17.71 1.04
N GLU A 110 -2.32 -16.84 2.05
CA GLU A 110 -3.45 -15.95 2.30
C GLU A 110 -3.43 -14.77 1.32
N ALA A 111 -4.58 -14.53 0.69
CA ALA A 111 -4.77 -13.43 -0.25
C ALA A 111 -5.37 -12.20 0.43
N GLU A 112 -6.01 -12.38 1.59
CA GLU A 112 -6.60 -11.29 2.34
C GLU A 112 -5.53 -10.51 3.12
N PRO A 113 -5.27 -9.24 2.77
CA PRO A 113 -4.15 -8.49 3.33
C PRO A 113 -4.28 -8.22 4.82
N LYS A 114 -5.50 -8.13 5.35
CA LYS A 114 -5.75 -7.93 6.78
C LYS A 114 -5.21 -9.10 7.61
N LYS A 115 -5.43 -10.34 7.16
CA LYS A 115 -4.94 -11.55 7.84
C LYS A 115 -3.43 -11.67 7.78
N ILE A 116 -2.83 -11.38 6.62
CA ILE A 116 -1.37 -11.29 6.47
C ILE A 116 -0.78 -10.25 7.43
N ASN A 117 -1.38 -9.06 7.49
CA ASN A 117 -0.93 -7.99 8.37
C ASN A 117 -1.01 -8.40 9.85
N ALA A 118 -2.11 -9.02 10.28
CA ALA A 118 -2.26 -9.55 11.65
C ALA A 118 -1.18 -10.61 11.99
N PHE A 119 -0.86 -11.49 11.05
CA PHE A 119 0.21 -12.48 11.23
C PHE A 119 1.60 -11.82 11.33
N LEU A 120 1.88 -10.83 10.48
CA LEU A 120 3.14 -10.08 10.51
C LEU A 120 3.29 -9.28 11.81
N PHE A 121 2.20 -8.70 12.31
CA PHE A 121 2.16 -8.01 13.60
C PHE A 121 2.55 -8.96 14.74
N ALA A 122 1.91 -10.13 14.85
CA ALA A 122 2.19 -11.05 15.94
C ALA A 122 3.57 -11.71 15.82
N THR A 123 4.04 -12.01 14.61
CA THR A 123 5.40 -12.51 14.40
C THR A 123 6.46 -11.47 14.74
N HIS A 124 6.16 -10.19 14.57
CA HIS A 124 7.02 -9.11 15.02
C HIS A 124 7.11 -9.03 16.54
N ARG A 125 5.97 -9.19 17.23
CA ARG A 125 5.94 -9.32 18.69
C ARG A 125 6.78 -10.50 19.18
N LEU A 126 6.70 -11.65 18.49
CA LEU A 126 7.58 -12.80 18.79
C LEU A 126 9.05 -12.46 18.59
N TRP A 127 9.39 -11.78 17.49
CA TRP A 127 10.76 -11.34 17.23
C TRP A 127 11.27 -10.46 18.38
N GLN A 128 10.52 -9.43 18.75
CA GLN A 128 10.85 -8.55 19.89
C GLN A 128 11.05 -9.35 21.18
N ASN A 129 10.18 -10.31 21.49
CA ASN A 129 10.33 -11.16 22.68
C ASN A 129 11.56 -12.07 22.61
N SER A 130 12.03 -12.44 21.40
CA SER A 130 13.13 -13.37 21.20
C SER A 130 14.53 -12.73 21.13
N VAL A 131 14.63 -11.48 20.68
CA VAL A 131 15.93 -10.81 20.47
C VAL A 131 16.07 -9.45 21.16
N GLU A 132 14.98 -8.83 21.59
CA GLU A 132 15.04 -7.57 22.34
C GLU A 132 14.91 -7.84 23.84
N THR A 133 15.42 -6.91 24.66
CA THR A 133 15.30 -7.01 26.12
C THR A 133 13.80 -7.06 26.45
N GLN A 134 13.34 -8.08 27.18
CA GLN A 134 11.93 -8.26 27.52
C GLN A 134 11.28 -6.93 27.93
N TYR A 135 10.38 -6.45 27.08
CA TYR A 135 9.61 -5.25 27.33
C TYR A 135 8.69 -5.51 28.54
N PRO A 136 8.74 -4.70 29.61
CA PRO A 136 7.85 -4.87 30.75
C PRO A 136 6.38 -4.85 30.31
N ALA A 137 5.56 -5.71 30.92
CA ALA A 137 4.14 -5.90 30.57
C ALA A 137 3.23 -4.65 30.66
N ASN A 138 3.75 -3.52 31.18
CA ASN A 138 3.03 -2.25 31.37
C ASN A 138 3.37 -1.18 30.32
N ILE A 139 3.85 -1.57 29.14
CA ILE A 139 4.08 -0.62 28.05
C ILE A 139 2.77 -0.37 27.29
N ASP A 140 2.57 0.88 26.87
CA ASP A 140 1.49 1.34 26.01
C ASP A 140 1.12 0.29 24.95
N SER A 141 -0.10 -0.24 25.03
CA SER A 141 -0.66 -1.25 24.12
C SER A 141 -1.11 -0.66 22.78
N SER A 142 -0.99 0.66 22.61
CA SER A 142 -1.39 1.34 21.39
C SER A 142 -0.69 0.75 20.17
N THR A 143 -1.50 0.37 19.19
CA THR A 143 -1.07 -0.02 17.84
C THR A 143 -0.99 1.19 16.91
N ILE A 144 -1.47 2.35 17.35
CA ILE A 144 -1.45 3.60 16.59
C ILE A 144 -0.09 4.26 16.77
N TYR A 145 0.60 4.51 15.66
CA TYR A 145 1.92 5.15 15.65
C TYR A 145 1.94 6.41 14.76
N PRO A 146 2.73 7.43 15.14
CA PRO A 146 2.91 8.62 14.33
C PRO A 146 3.80 8.34 13.11
N LEU A 147 3.50 8.98 11.99
CA LEU A 147 4.35 8.97 10.79
C LEU A 147 4.95 10.36 10.58
N ASN A 148 6.22 10.54 10.94
CA ASN A 148 6.97 11.76 10.63
C ASN A 148 8.49 11.51 10.61
N PHE A 149 9.26 12.28 9.82
CA PHE A 149 10.72 12.13 9.63
C PHE A 149 11.60 12.38 10.87
N LYS A 150 11.03 12.71 12.03
CA LYS A 150 11.75 13.05 13.27
C LYS A 150 11.61 11.97 14.35
N ILE A 151 10.94 10.86 14.06
CA ILE A 151 10.76 9.75 14.99
C ILE A 151 11.55 8.57 14.44
N ASP A 152 12.46 8.05 15.25
CA ASP A 152 13.18 6.84 14.94
C ASP A 152 12.37 5.61 15.37
N TYR A 153 12.65 4.45 14.77
CA TYR A 153 11.94 3.20 15.09
C TYR A 153 12.02 2.84 16.58
N ASP A 154 13.17 3.11 17.21
CA ASP A 154 13.41 2.80 18.62
C ASP A 154 12.68 3.78 19.58
N ASP A 155 12.11 4.88 19.07
CA ASP A 155 11.26 5.80 19.85
C ASP A 155 9.82 5.28 19.97
N LEU A 156 9.44 4.27 19.18
CA LEU A 156 8.11 3.68 19.19
C LEU A 156 7.97 2.62 20.29
N GLY A 157 6.75 2.51 20.85
CA GLY A 157 6.40 1.38 21.71
C GLY A 157 6.43 0.04 20.96
N PRO A 158 6.55 -1.11 21.64
CA PRO A 158 6.68 -2.42 21.00
C PRO A 158 5.48 -2.79 20.12
N TYR A 159 4.25 -2.41 20.51
CA TYR A 159 3.06 -2.63 19.68
C TYR A 159 2.99 -1.67 18.49
N GLN A 160 3.48 -0.43 18.64
CA GLN A 160 3.62 0.53 17.55
C GLN A 160 4.67 0.06 16.52
N GLN A 161 5.81 -0.45 16.99
CA GLN A 161 6.84 -1.06 16.15
C GLN A 161 6.29 -2.26 15.36
N ALA A 162 5.53 -3.14 16.01
CA ALA A 162 4.88 -4.28 15.36
C ALA A 162 3.85 -3.84 14.30
N ALA A 163 3.04 -2.83 14.61
CA ALA A 163 2.10 -2.24 13.66
C ALA A 163 2.82 -1.62 12.45
N ALA A 164 3.84 -0.79 12.69
CA ALA A 164 4.61 -0.14 11.64
C ALA A 164 5.33 -1.13 10.74
N PHE A 165 5.91 -2.19 11.31
CA PHE A 165 6.54 -3.27 10.55
C PHE A 165 5.53 -4.03 9.69
N ALA A 166 4.41 -4.45 10.28
CA ALA A 166 3.37 -5.18 9.55
C ALA A 166 2.81 -4.36 8.40
N ASP A 167 2.55 -3.07 8.64
CA ASP A 167 2.11 -2.11 7.63
C ASP A 167 3.15 -1.93 6.52
N TYR A 168 4.44 -1.78 6.85
CA TYR A 168 5.52 -1.70 5.85
C TYR A 168 5.54 -2.94 4.96
N VAL A 169 5.54 -4.14 5.56
CA VAL A 169 5.66 -5.39 4.80
C VAL A 169 4.42 -5.61 3.95
N THR A 170 3.21 -5.42 4.48
CA THR A 170 1.98 -5.53 3.68
C THR A 170 1.96 -4.48 2.58
N ARG A 171 2.42 -3.25 2.85
CA ARG A 171 2.43 -2.18 1.85
C ARG A 171 3.35 -2.48 0.67
N PHE A 172 4.57 -2.93 0.94
CA PHE A 172 5.60 -3.05 -0.10
C PHE A 172 5.71 -4.44 -0.71
N THR A 173 5.17 -5.48 -0.04
CA THR A 173 5.39 -6.86 -0.46
C THR A 173 4.15 -7.69 -0.73
N HIS A 174 2.98 -7.25 -0.26
CA HIS A 174 1.71 -7.92 -0.57
C HIS A 174 1.10 -7.33 -1.87
N PRO A 175 0.50 -8.14 -2.75
CA PRO A 175 -0.10 -7.65 -4.00
C PRO A 175 -1.16 -6.56 -3.82
N SER A 176 -1.84 -6.53 -2.68
CA SER A 176 -2.86 -5.51 -2.39
C SER A 176 -2.29 -4.14 -2.02
N HIS A 177 -1.01 -4.07 -1.63
CA HIS A 177 -0.37 -2.85 -1.14
C HIS A 177 -1.15 -2.12 -0.02
N SER A 178 -1.87 -2.89 0.81
CA SER A 178 -2.73 -2.35 1.86
C SER A 178 -1.94 -1.87 3.08
N TYR A 179 -2.58 -1.04 3.88
CA TYR A 179 -2.07 -0.43 5.09
C TYR A 179 -3.22 -0.29 6.09
N PHE A 180 -3.01 -0.64 7.36
CA PHE A 180 -4.12 -0.85 8.28
C PHE A 180 -4.05 -0.06 9.58
N LEU A 181 -2.86 0.15 10.17
CA LEU A 181 -2.78 0.49 11.60
C LEU A 181 -2.10 1.82 11.93
N GLY A 182 -1.29 2.41 11.06
CA GLY A 182 -0.75 3.74 11.37
C GLY A 182 -1.73 4.87 11.05
N GLN A 183 -1.45 6.06 11.57
CA GLN A 183 -2.41 7.18 11.53
C GLN A 183 -2.96 7.46 10.13
N ALA A 184 -4.30 7.46 10.04
CA ALA A 184 -5.08 7.80 8.85
C ALA A 184 -4.91 9.26 8.40
N GLU A 185 -4.11 10.09 9.09
CA GLU A 185 -3.90 11.51 8.77
C GLU A 185 -3.38 11.70 7.34
N TYR A 186 -2.53 10.79 6.86
CA TYR A 186 -1.97 10.89 5.52
C TYR A 186 -2.81 10.14 4.48
N GLY A 187 -3.68 9.22 4.86
CA GLY A 187 -4.47 8.40 3.93
C GLY A 187 -3.67 7.27 3.26
N VAL A 188 -4.37 6.20 2.89
CA VAL A 188 -3.76 4.95 2.37
C VAL A 188 -2.99 5.13 1.06
N ASN A 189 -3.19 6.19 0.29
CA ASN A 189 -2.53 6.41 -1.01
C ASN A 189 -1.52 7.58 -1.00
N ASN A 190 -1.08 8.03 0.18
CA ASN A 190 -0.20 9.18 0.26
C ASN A 190 1.27 8.80 0.16
N CYS A 191 1.95 9.40 -0.80
CA CYS A 191 3.40 9.27 -0.99
C CYS A 191 4.23 9.54 0.25
N LYS A 192 3.79 10.47 1.10
CA LYS A 192 4.49 10.75 2.34
C LYS A 192 4.51 9.53 3.25
N THR A 193 3.42 8.76 3.29
CA THR A 193 3.34 7.49 4.03
C THR A 193 4.40 6.49 3.56
N HIS A 194 4.67 6.40 2.25
CA HIS A 194 5.72 5.53 1.72
C HIS A 194 7.11 5.94 2.21
N SER A 195 7.46 7.22 2.05
CA SER A 195 8.74 7.74 2.49
C SER A 195 8.90 7.61 4.01
N TYR A 196 7.86 7.95 4.78
CA TYR A 196 7.88 7.83 6.23
C TYR A 196 8.05 6.38 6.68
N LEU A 197 7.33 5.42 6.10
CA LEU A 197 7.48 4.00 6.45
C LEU A 197 8.86 3.47 6.08
N ALA A 198 9.39 3.85 4.90
CA ALA A 198 10.73 3.47 4.49
C ALA A 198 11.80 4.03 5.42
N ASP A 199 11.75 5.33 5.72
CA ASP A 199 12.70 5.99 6.60
C ASP A 199 12.59 5.48 8.05
N LEU A 200 11.40 5.09 8.50
CA LEU A 200 11.18 4.50 9.82
C LEU A 200 11.73 3.06 9.92
N ILE A 201 11.41 2.19 8.95
CA ILE A 201 11.64 0.73 9.07
C ILE A 201 12.99 0.30 8.50
N GLU A 202 13.40 0.83 7.33
CA GLU A 202 14.58 0.32 6.62
C GLU A 202 15.91 0.50 7.35
N PRO A 203 16.15 1.57 8.14
CA PRO A 203 17.37 1.69 8.93
C PRO A 203 17.55 0.54 9.92
N ARG A 204 16.46 0.07 10.54
CA ARG A 204 16.46 -1.05 11.50
C ARG A 204 16.45 -2.41 10.80
N PHE A 205 15.80 -2.50 9.63
CA PHE A 205 15.68 -3.75 8.86
C PHE A 205 16.21 -3.60 7.42
N PRO A 206 17.53 -3.51 7.21
CA PRO A 206 18.11 -3.26 5.87
C PRO A 206 17.76 -4.32 4.81
N ILE A 207 17.44 -5.55 5.21
CA ILE A 207 17.01 -6.60 4.28
C ILE A 207 15.68 -6.24 3.59
N LEU A 208 14.81 -5.49 4.29
CA LEU A 208 13.51 -5.08 3.76
C LEU A 208 13.63 -4.02 2.67
N LYS A 209 14.67 -3.17 2.74
CA LYS A 209 15.02 -2.24 1.67
C LYS A 209 15.34 -2.99 0.37
N TRP A 210 16.18 -4.01 0.46
CA TRP A 210 16.52 -4.84 -0.70
C TRP A 210 15.30 -5.59 -1.24
N GLN A 211 14.47 -6.16 -0.37
CA GLN A 211 13.25 -6.84 -0.80
C GLN A 211 12.28 -5.90 -1.51
N ARG A 212 12.14 -4.68 -1.01
CA ARG A 212 11.36 -3.63 -1.67
C ARG A 212 11.89 -3.37 -3.09
N TYR A 213 13.19 -3.14 -3.25
CA TYR A 213 13.81 -2.97 -4.57
C TYR A 213 13.72 -4.20 -5.50
N PHE A 214 13.77 -5.42 -4.97
CA PHE A 214 13.65 -6.63 -5.79
C PHE A 214 12.20 -6.90 -6.22
N LEU A 215 11.21 -6.53 -5.39
CA LEU A 215 9.80 -6.57 -5.76
C LEU A 215 9.41 -5.42 -6.71
N GLU A 216 10.19 -4.33 -6.72
CA GLU A 216 10.13 -3.25 -7.70
C GLU A 216 10.65 -3.62 -9.09
N ALA A 217 11.15 -4.85 -9.32
CA ALA A 217 11.65 -5.26 -10.64
C ALA A 217 10.64 -4.81 -11.71
N PRO A 218 10.98 -3.77 -12.51
CA PRO A 218 10.01 -3.02 -13.28
C PRO A 218 9.12 -3.96 -14.08
N THR A 219 7.81 -3.93 -13.87
CA THR A 219 6.90 -4.49 -14.88
C THR A 219 6.81 -3.46 -16.01
N THR A 220 7.92 -3.34 -16.74
CA THR A 220 7.91 -2.68 -18.04
C THR A 220 7.30 -3.64 -19.02
N ARG A 221 6.12 -3.31 -19.53
CA ARG A 221 5.39 -4.12 -20.51
C ARG A 221 5.07 -3.31 -21.75
N PHE A 222 4.77 -4.01 -22.84
CA PHE A 222 4.09 -3.41 -23.97
C PHE A 222 2.62 -3.18 -23.64
N LEU A 223 1.93 -2.41 -24.49
CA LEU A 223 0.47 -2.30 -24.42
C LEU A 223 -0.18 -3.69 -24.57
N THR A 224 -1.26 -3.95 -23.83
CA THR A 224 -2.13 -5.10 -24.06
C THR A 224 -2.88 -4.96 -25.39
N GLU A 225 -3.50 -6.03 -25.88
CA GLU A 225 -4.30 -5.96 -27.12
C GLU A 225 -5.50 -5.00 -26.99
N ASN A 226 -6.12 -4.93 -25.81
CA ASN A 226 -7.21 -3.99 -25.56
C ASN A 226 -6.72 -2.54 -25.52
N GLU A 227 -5.58 -2.28 -24.87
CA GLU A 227 -4.95 -0.96 -24.85
C GLU A 227 -4.52 -0.51 -26.25
N LYS A 228 -3.98 -1.42 -27.07
CA LYS A 228 -3.68 -1.14 -28.49
C LYS A 228 -4.94 -0.80 -29.27
N LYS A 229 -6.02 -1.55 -29.07
CA LYS A 229 -7.31 -1.31 -29.72
C LYS A 229 -7.86 0.07 -29.35
N LEU A 230 -7.90 0.40 -28.06
CA LEU A 230 -8.31 1.71 -27.58
C LEU A 230 -7.43 2.83 -28.16
N THR A 231 -6.11 2.64 -28.17
CA THR A 231 -5.17 3.61 -28.77
C THR A 231 -5.47 3.83 -30.25
N HIS A 232 -5.75 2.76 -30.98
CA HIS A 232 -6.14 2.82 -32.38
C HIS A 232 -7.51 3.51 -32.57
N GLU A 233 -8.48 3.29 -31.69
CA GLU A 233 -9.77 4.00 -31.71
C GLU A 233 -9.58 5.51 -31.49
N LEU A 234 -8.76 5.89 -30.51
CA LEU A 234 -8.52 7.30 -30.17
C LEU A 234 -7.77 8.05 -31.29
N PHE A 235 -6.74 7.43 -31.87
CA PHE A 235 -5.80 8.13 -32.77
C PHE A 235 -5.77 7.59 -34.20
N ALA A 236 -6.69 6.71 -34.60
CA ALA A 236 -6.81 6.16 -35.96
C ALA A 236 -5.48 5.62 -36.54
N GLY A 237 -4.66 4.97 -35.69
CA GLY A 237 -3.36 4.42 -36.11
C GLY A 237 -2.26 5.46 -36.34
N GLN A 238 -2.47 6.73 -35.95
CA GLN A 238 -1.41 7.76 -35.97
C GLN A 238 -0.33 7.54 -34.90
N ILE A 239 -0.49 6.51 -34.07
CA ILE A 239 0.47 6.07 -33.08
C ILE A 239 0.92 4.64 -33.44
N ASP A 240 2.22 4.43 -33.59
CA ASP A 240 2.84 3.10 -33.59
C ASP A 240 2.83 2.56 -32.15
N THR A 241 1.89 1.64 -31.91
CA THR A 241 1.71 0.98 -30.60
C THR A 241 2.72 -0.13 -30.34
N SER A 242 3.45 -0.60 -31.35
CA SER A 242 4.38 -1.73 -31.22
C SER A 242 5.62 -1.38 -30.40
N ILE A 243 5.93 -0.09 -30.29
CA ILE A 243 7.10 0.44 -29.59
C ILE A 243 6.76 1.09 -28.25
N ILE A 244 5.47 1.19 -27.91
CA ILE A 244 5.04 1.79 -26.64
C ILE A 244 5.30 0.84 -25.49
N ARG A 245 5.92 1.37 -24.45
CA ARG A 245 6.14 0.68 -23.19
C ARG A 245 5.43 1.42 -22.06
N ILE A 246 4.87 0.65 -21.14
CA ILE A 246 4.37 1.13 -19.86
C ILE A 246 5.34 0.65 -18.79
N HIS A 247 5.90 1.59 -18.03
CA HIS A 247 6.66 1.32 -16.83
C HIS A 247 5.81 1.64 -15.60
N MET A 248 5.63 0.64 -14.75
CA MET A 248 4.90 0.77 -13.50
C MET A 248 5.88 0.95 -12.35
N SER A 249 6.01 2.17 -11.86
CA SER A 249 6.77 2.45 -10.64
C SER A 249 5.83 2.32 -9.44
N ARG A 250 5.83 1.14 -8.83
CA ARG A 250 4.91 0.79 -7.73
C ARG A 250 5.26 1.46 -6.40
N ILE A 251 6.43 2.11 -6.32
CA ILE A 251 6.99 2.64 -5.08
C ILE A 251 7.51 4.06 -5.26
N GLU A 252 8.05 4.42 -6.43
CA GLU A 252 8.46 5.81 -6.61
C GLU A 252 7.22 6.70 -6.69
N CYS A 253 7.33 7.76 -5.91
CA CYS A 253 6.34 8.80 -5.81
C CYS A 253 6.79 10.01 -6.59
N SER A 254 5.84 10.66 -7.24
CA SER A 254 6.09 11.85 -8.05
C SER A 254 5.04 12.90 -7.76
N ASP A 255 5.36 14.17 -8.01
CA ASP A 255 4.35 15.23 -8.05
C ASP A 255 3.32 15.02 -9.17
N ARG A 256 3.63 14.10 -10.10
CA ARG A 256 2.77 13.68 -11.21
C ARG A 256 2.26 12.27 -10.97
N ALA A 257 1.02 12.02 -11.39
CA ALA A 257 0.46 10.68 -11.37
C ALA A 257 1.10 9.79 -12.46
N ALA A 258 1.35 10.35 -13.65
CA ALA A 258 2.02 9.65 -14.74
C ALA A 258 2.88 10.60 -15.58
N HIS A 259 3.68 10.03 -16.47
CA HIS A 259 4.51 10.77 -17.41
C HIS A 259 4.83 9.95 -18.66
N ALA A 260 4.44 10.44 -19.82
CA ALA A 260 4.92 9.98 -21.11
C ALA A 260 6.19 10.72 -21.56
N SER A 261 7.15 9.97 -22.09
CA SER A 261 8.42 10.49 -22.60
C SER A 261 8.57 10.30 -24.12
N LYS A 262 9.50 11.05 -24.72
CA LYS A 262 9.84 10.96 -26.15
C LYS A 262 10.35 9.58 -26.61
N HIS A 263 10.65 8.67 -25.69
CA HIS A 263 11.12 7.31 -26.00
C HIS A 263 9.97 6.29 -26.08
N ASN A 264 8.73 6.74 -26.28
CA ASN A 264 7.53 5.91 -26.29
C ASN A 264 7.30 5.15 -24.97
N LEU A 265 7.70 5.76 -23.86
CA LEU A 265 7.58 5.18 -22.52
C LEU A 265 6.59 6.02 -21.71
N ILE A 266 5.54 5.39 -21.21
CA ILE A 266 4.63 5.94 -20.20
C ILE A 266 5.05 5.38 -18.84
N THR A 267 5.28 6.25 -17.87
CA THR A 267 5.59 5.86 -16.48
C THR A 267 4.41 6.20 -15.58
N TYR A 268 3.94 5.24 -14.82
CA TYR A 268 2.93 5.43 -13.76
C TYR A 268 3.61 5.35 -12.40
N PHE A 269 3.36 6.32 -11.55
CA PHE A 269 3.95 6.41 -10.20
C PHE A 269 3.00 5.85 -9.14
N ALA A 270 3.54 5.56 -7.97
CA ALA A 270 2.84 4.85 -6.90
C ALA A 270 1.60 5.60 -6.37
N ASN A 271 1.54 6.92 -6.57
CA ASN A 271 0.43 7.79 -6.17
C ASN A 271 -0.66 8.00 -7.23
N ASN A 272 -0.68 7.22 -8.30
CA ASN A 272 -1.71 7.34 -9.33
C ASN A 272 -2.93 6.44 -9.03
N ASP A 273 -3.54 6.56 -7.85
CA ASP A 273 -4.83 5.92 -7.48
C ASP A 273 -5.07 4.47 -8.00
N GLY A 274 -4.04 3.61 -7.95
CA GLY A 274 -4.11 2.21 -8.40
C GLY A 274 -3.63 1.93 -9.83
N ALA A 275 -3.28 2.95 -10.62
CA ALA A 275 -2.80 2.79 -12.00
C ALA A 275 -1.49 2.01 -12.09
N ALA A 276 -0.55 2.23 -11.17
CA ALA A 276 0.74 1.54 -11.16
C ALA A 276 0.62 0.01 -10.93
N GLN A 277 -0.58 -0.48 -10.65
CA GLN A 277 -0.90 -1.88 -10.40
C GLN A 277 -1.67 -2.53 -11.57
N MET A 278 -2.00 -1.78 -12.62
CA MET A 278 -2.83 -2.28 -13.72
C MET A 278 -2.10 -3.16 -14.72
N ASP A 279 -2.56 -4.40 -14.86
CA ASP A 279 -2.14 -5.27 -15.96
C ASP A 279 -2.75 -4.84 -17.30
N ASP A 280 -3.95 -4.27 -17.28
CA ASP A 280 -4.64 -3.66 -18.42
C ASP A 280 -5.45 -2.44 -17.96
N PHE A 281 -5.11 -1.24 -18.45
CA PHE A 281 -5.81 -0.01 -18.08
C PHE A 281 -7.29 -0.01 -18.49
N THR A 282 -7.65 -0.75 -19.55
CA THR A 282 -9.02 -0.79 -20.07
C THR A 282 -9.99 -1.59 -19.19
N ASN A 283 -9.48 -2.36 -18.24
CA ASN A 283 -10.28 -3.10 -17.26
C ASN A 283 -10.52 -2.31 -15.95
N SER A 284 -10.08 -1.05 -15.90
CA SER A 284 -10.21 -0.22 -14.71
C SER A 284 -11.65 0.27 -14.50
N ASP A 285 -12.18 0.09 -13.29
CA ASP A 285 -13.41 0.79 -12.85
C ASP A 285 -13.11 2.20 -12.31
N ASN A 286 -11.83 2.55 -12.13
CA ASN A 286 -11.42 3.86 -11.66
C ASN A 286 -11.35 4.86 -12.83
N ALA A 287 -12.23 5.87 -12.77
CA ALA A 287 -12.32 6.96 -13.75
C ALA A 287 -11.01 7.75 -13.92
N PHE A 288 -10.25 7.95 -12.84
CA PHE A 288 -8.96 8.63 -12.89
C PHE A 288 -7.94 7.83 -13.69
N VAL A 289 -7.85 6.52 -13.44
CA VAL A 289 -6.92 5.62 -14.14
C VAL A 289 -7.23 5.60 -15.64
N LEU A 290 -8.50 5.42 -16.02
CA LEU A 290 -8.95 5.44 -17.42
C LEU A 290 -8.63 6.76 -18.12
N GLY A 291 -8.96 7.89 -17.47
CA GLY A 291 -8.67 9.23 -18.00
C GLY A 291 -7.18 9.48 -18.18
N SER A 292 -6.37 9.12 -17.17
CA SER A 292 -4.92 9.30 -17.21
C SER A 292 -4.26 8.50 -18.33
N PHE A 293 -4.79 7.32 -18.68
CA PHE A 293 -4.27 6.56 -19.81
C PHE A 293 -4.48 7.26 -21.15
N ALA A 294 -5.67 7.83 -21.38
CA ALA A 294 -5.93 8.64 -22.56
C ALA A 294 -5.04 9.91 -22.60
N HIS A 295 -4.85 10.57 -21.45
CA HIS A 295 -3.96 11.74 -21.30
C HIS A 295 -2.53 11.40 -21.76
N GLU A 296 -1.94 10.35 -21.20
CA GLU A 296 -0.56 9.98 -21.51
C GLU A 296 -0.41 9.47 -22.96
N LEU A 297 -1.41 8.79 -23.52
CA LEU A 297 -1.42 8.43 -24.94
C LEU A 297 -1.41 9.65 -25.85
N THR A 298 -2.06 10.76 -25.47
CA THR A 298 -1.97 12.02 -26.23
C THR A 298 -0.56 12.56 -26.26
N HIS A 299 0.19 12.46 -25.17
CA HIS A 299 1.61 12.81 -25.17
C HIS A 299 2.44 11.91 -26.08
N ILE A 300 2.17 10.60 -26.10
CA ILE A 300 2.82 9.68 -27.06
C ILE A 300 2.51 10.09 -28.51
N TRP A 301 1.25 10.39 -28.82
CA TRP A 301 0.85 10.91 -30.14
C TRP A 301 1.60 12.20 -30.49
N GLN A 302 1.69 13.15 -29.55
CA GLN A 302 2.45 14.38 -29.74
C GLN A 302 3.93 14.09 -30.03
N PHE A 303 4.56 13.16 -29.32
CA PHE A 303 5.97 12.80 -29.58
C PHE A 303 6.15 12.13 -30.95
N GLN A 304 5.29 11.17 -31.30
CA GLN A 304 5.42 10.42 -32.56
C GLN A 304 5.06 11.26 -33.79
N THR A 305 4.19 12.26 -33.65
CA THR A 305 3.87 13.23 -34.72
C THR A 305 4.81 14.44 -34.74
N ALA A 306 5.94 14.37 -34.02
CA ALA A 306 6.90 15.46 -33.89
C ALA A 306 6.25 16.80 -33.48
N ARG A 307 5.19 16.73 -32.67
CA ARG A 307 4.40 17.86 -32.18
C ARG A 307 3.83 18.75 -33.29
N ALA A 308 3.63 18.19 -34.50
CA ALA A 308 3.14 18.93 -35.67
C ALA A 308 1.76 19.61 -35.45
N HIS A 309 1.03 19.17 -34.42
CA HIS A 309 -0.31 19.64 -34.08
C HIS A 309 -0.37 20.34 -32.73
N THR A 310 0.78 20.71 -32.16
CA THR A 310 0.86 21.31 -30.82
C THR A 310 1.41 22.71 -30.87
N ASN A 311 0.77 23.63 -30.14
CA ASN A 311 1.30 24.97 -29.98
C ASN A 311 2.25 25.01 -28.76
N GLU A 312 3.55 24.87 -29.00
CA GLU A 312 4.58 24.98 -27.95
C GLU A 312 4.67 26.38 -27.33
N HIS A 313 4.06 27.38 -27.97
CA HIS A 313 4.16 28.80 -27.61
C HIS A 313 2.85 29.42 -27.13
N PHE A 314 1.78 28.64 -26.91
CA PHE A 314 0.54 29.21 -26.42
C PHE A 314 0.65 29.58 -24.93
N VAL A 315 0.56 30.89 -24.68
CA VAL A 315 0.62 31.52 -23.37
C VAL A 315 -0.81 31.71 -22.87
N ASN A 316 -1.41 30.65 -22.33
CA ASN A 316 -2.58 30.80 -21.47
C ASN A 316 -2.41 29.88 -20.26
N GLU A 317 -1.42 30.23 -19.44
CA GLU A 317 -1.26 29.72 -18.08
C GLU A 317 -2.01 30.62 -17.11
N PRO A 318 -2.83 30.02 -16.23
CA PRO A 318 -2.37 29.83 -14.85
C PRO A 318 -2.45 28.39 -14.36
N ASP A 319 -3.08 27.49 -15.11
CA ASP A 319 -3.24 26.07 -14.78
C ASP A 319 -2.95 25.24 -16.02
N LYS A 320 -2.01 24.30 -15.87
CA LYS A 320 -1.49 23.40 -16.91
C LYS A 320 -2.57 22.52 -17.54
N TYR A 321 -3.68 22.28 -16.82
CA TYR A 321 -4.75 21.38 -17.22
C TYR A 321 -6.09 22.07 -17.48
N ALA A 322 -6.29 23.30 -17.01
CA ALA A 322 -7.52 24.03 -17.28
C ALA A 322 -7.51 24.61 -18.71
N TYR A 323 -8.61 24.44 -19.43
CA TYR A 323 -8.76 24.96 -20.79
C TYR A 323 -10.16 25.54 -20.99
N PRO A 324 -10.29 26.74 -21.61
CA PRO A 324 -11.58 27.26 -22.03
C PRO A 324 -12.07 26.49 -23.26
N ILE A 325 -13.38 26.34 -23.42
CA ILE A 325 -13.97 25.82 -24.66
C ILE A 325 -14.66 26.99 -25.35
N ASP A 326 -14.15 27.35 -26.52
CA ASP A 326 -14.74 28.35 -27.43
C ASP A 326 -14.40 27.92 -28.86
N ASN A 327 -15.32 27.17 -29.49
CA ASN A 327 -15.12 26.56 -30.80
C ASN A 327 -15.11 27.56 -31.97
N GLU A 328 -15.49 28.82 -31.71
CA GLU A 328 -15.38 29.90 -32.69
C GLU A 328 -13.96 30.48 -32.71
N LYS A 329 -13.28 30.47 -31.56
CA LYS A 329 -11.94 31.06 -31.41
C LYS A 329 -10.81 30.05 -31.44
N PHE A 330 -11.02 28.85 -30.90
CA PHE A 330 -9.96 27.88 -30.65
C PHE A 330 -10.15 26.60 -31.46
N LEU A 331 -9.05 26.14 -32.06
CA LEU A 331 -8.91 24.80 -32.61
C LEU A 331 -8.12 23.96 -31.62
N PHE A 332 -8.22 22.63 -31.71
CA PHE A 332 -7.45 21.71 -30.86
C PHE A 332 -5.93 22.02 -30.88
N ALA A 333 -5.39 22.36 -32.05
CA ALA A 333 -4.00 22.73 -32.23
C ALA A 333 -3.58 24.06 -31.56
N HIS A 334 -4.54 24.89 -31.13
CA HIS A 334 -4.25 26.15 -30.44
C HIS A 334 -3.94 25.96 -28.95
N TYR A 335 -4.35 24.83 -28.37
CA TYR A 335 -4.09 24.53 -26.96
C TYR A 335 -2.65 24.06 -26.73
N SER A 336 -2.16 24.26 -25.51
CA SER A 336 -0.84 23.77 -25.10
C SER A 336 -0.78 22.24 -25.08
N VAL A 337 0.45 21.70 -25.01
CA VAL A 337 0.75 20.26 -24.93
C VAL A 337 -0.15 19.54 -23.92
N GLU A 338 -0.35 20.12 -22.74
CA GLU A 338 -1.00 19.46 -21.61
C GLU A 338 -2.50 19.72 -21.56
N GLN A 339 -2.94 20.87 -22.08
CA GLN A 339 -4.36 21.11 -22.35
C GLN A 339 -4.89 20.17 -23.44
N GLN A 340 -4.12 19.90 -24.50
CA GLN A 340 -4.51 18.90 -25.51
C GLN A 340 -4.71 17.51 -24.90
N ALA A 341 -3.82 17.11 -24.00
CA ALA A 341 -3.92 15.85 -23.29
C ALA A 341 -5.14 15.84 -22.33
N ALA A 342 -5.38 16.93 -21.59
CA ALA A 342 -6.57 17.08 -20.74
C ALA A 342 -7.89 17.08 -21.54
N ILE A 343 -7.91 17.68 -22.72
CA ILE A 343 -9.04 17.66 -23.66
C ILE A 343 -9.34 16.21 -24.10
N MET A 344 -8.29 15.46 -24.45
CA MET A 344 -8.45 14.05 -24.87
C MET A 344 -8.82 13.15 -23.69
N GLU A 345 -8.31 13.40 -22.48
CA GLU A 345 -8.76 12.76 -21.25
C GLU A 345 -10.27 12.94 -21.07
N ASP A 346 -10.76 14.18 -21.09
CA ASP A 346 -12.18 14.46 -20.90
C ASP A 346 -13.04 13.87 -22.01
N TYR A 347 -12.57 13.90 -23.27
CA TYR A 347 -13.29 13.26 -24.37
C TYR A 347 -13.43 11.75 -24.16
N ALA A 348 -12.34 11.07 -23.78
CA ALA A 348 -12.37 9.65 -23.50
C ALA A 348 -13.31 9.33 -22.32
N ARG A 349 -13.20 10.06 -21.22
CA ARG A 349 -14.06 9.92 -20.04
C ARG A 349 -15.54 10.00 -20.41
N VAL A 350 -15.95 11.06 -21.09
CA VAL A 350 -17.37 11.30 -21.41
C VAL A 350 -17.87 10.34 -22.50
N TYR A 351 -17.16 10.28 -23.62
CA TYR A 351 -17.69 9.71 -24.86
C TYR A 351 -17.30 8.27 -25.13
N ILE A 352 -16.22 7.79 -24.52
CA ILE A 352 -15.80 6.38 -24.60
C ILE A 352 -16.26 5.61 -23.38
N TYR A 353 -16.04 6.16 -22.17
CA TYR A 353 -16.30 5.43 -20.93
C TYR A 353 -17.64 5.75 -20.24
N GLY A 354 -18.28 6.89 -20.54
CA GLY A 354 -19.54 7.27 -19.88
C GLY A 354 -19.38 7.78 -18.46
N LEU A 355 -18.26 8.44 -18.24
CA LEU A 355 -17.87 9.06 -16.97
C LEU A 355 -18.03 10.58 -17.07
N GLU A 356 -18.04 11.24 -15.92
CA GLU A 356 -17.99 12.69 -15.89
C GLU A 356 -16.63 13.22 -16.39
N SER A 357 -16.68 14.36 -17.08
CA SER A 357 -15.48 15.14 -17.39
C SER A 357 -14.80 15.60 -16.11
N ARG A 358 -13.49 15.76 -16.18
CA ARG A 358 -12.66 16.30 -15.11
C ARG A 358 -12.58 17.81 -15.16
N GLN A 359 -12.42 18.40 -16.36
CA GLN A 359 -12.21 19.85 -16.54
C GLN A 359 -13.32 20.50 -17.39
N ALA A 360 -13.77 19.84 -18.46
CA ALA A 360 -14.76 20.38 -19.38
C ALA A 360 -16.14 20.58 -18.72
N LYS A 361 -16.62 21.82 -18.71
CA LYS A 361 -18.01 22.15 -18.32
C LYS A 361 -18.99 22.07 -19.48
N ASP A 362 -18.52 22.32 -20.70
CA ASP A 362 -19.29 22.23 -21.94
C ASP A 362 -18.86 20.99 -22.72
N THR A 363 -19.52 19.86 -22.45
CA THR A 363 -19.19 18.58 -23.10
C THR A 363 -19.54 18.58 -24.59
N ASP A 364 -20.60 19.28 -25.01
CA ASP A 364 -20.93 19.39 -26.44
C ASP A 364 -19.89 20.21 -27.19
N GLY A 365 -19.42 21.30 -26.59
CA GLY A 365 -18.31 22.08 -27.12
C GLY A 365 -17.02 21.24 -27.20
N LEU A 366 -16.71 20.46 -26.16
CA LEU A 366 -15.59 19.50 -26.16
C LEU A 366 -15.68 18.50 -27.32
N ARG A 367 -16.85 17.91 -27.53
CA ARG A 367 -17.10 16.97 -28.63
C ARG A 367 -16.81 17.62 -29.97
N ILE A 368 -17.36 18.80 -30.22
CA ILE A 368 -17.16 19.54 -31.47
C ILE A 368 -15.68 19.84 -31.68
N LEU A 369 -14.98 20.29 -30.63
CA LEU A 369 -13.55 20.62 -30.68
C LEU A 369 -12.72 19.41 -31.12
N VAL A 370 -12.93 18.27 -30.47
CA VAL A 370 -12.17 17.04 -30.67
C VAL A 370 -12.52 16.39 -32.00
N GLU A 371 -13.81 16.20 -32.32
CA GLU A 371 -14.24 15.58 -33.58
C GLU A 371 -13.88 16.43 -34.80
N LYS A 372 -13.77 17.76 -34.67
CA LYS A 372 -13.26 18.61 -35.75
C LYS A 372 -11.79 18.34 -36.07
N HIS A 373 -10.98 17.98 -35.06
CA HIS A 373 -9.56 17.65 -35.25
C HIS A 373 -9.33 16.17 -35.60
N PHE A 374 -10.13 15.29 -35.01
CA PHE A 374 -10.11 13.83 -35.20
C PHE A 374 -11.48 13.34 -35.71
N PRO A 375 -11.80 13.51 -37.01
CA PRO A 375 -13.14 13.23 -37.54
C PRO A 375 -13.61 11.78 -37.36
N HIS A 376 -12.69 10.82 -37.28
CA HIS A 376 -13.04 9.42 -37.06
C HIS A 376 -13.69 9.18 -35.69
N LEU A 377 -13.40 10.03 -34.70
CA LEU A 377 -13.91 9.89 -33.34
C LEU A 377 -15.42 10.05 -33.24
N GLN A 378 -16.05 10.72 -34.21
CA GLN A 378 -17.51 10.80 -34.29
C GLN A 378 -18.13 9.40 -34.39
N LYS A 379 -17.58 8.54 -35.25
CA LYS A 379 -18.08 7.17 -35.44
C LYS A 379 -17.74 6.28 -34.24
N VAL A 380 -16.55 6.46 -33.65
CA VAL A 380 -16.12 5.75 -32.45
C VAL A 380 -17.06 6.05 -31.30
N ARG A 381 -17.31 7.33 -31.00
CA ARG A 381 -18.27 7.75 -29.96
C ARG A 381 -19.65 7.14 -30.18
N GLN A 382 -20.21 7.25 -31.38
CA GLN A 382 -21.54 6.70 -31.69
C GLN A 382 -21.63 5.20 -31.38
N THR A 383 -20.55 4.45 -31.64
CA THR A 383 -20.46 3.01 -31.35
C THR A 383 -20.48 2.74 -29.85
N HIS A 384 -19.69 3.49 -29.07
CA HIS A 384 -19.62 3.37 -27.60
C HIS A 384 -20.91 3.85 -26.91
N GLU A 385 -21.55 4.90 -27.40
CA GLU A 385 -22.90 5.32 -26.96
C GLU A 385 -23.93 4.22 -27.20
N GLN A 386 -23.95 3.62 -28.39
CA GLN A 386 -24.89 2.54 -28.71
C GLN A 386 -24.65 1.29 -27.84
N ALA A 387 -23.40 0.92 -27.61
CA ALA A 387 -23.04 -0.22 -26.75
C ALA A 387 -23.49 -0.02 -25.30
N ARG A 388 -23.55 1.22 -24.80
CA ARG A 388 -24.04 1.53 -23.45
C ARG A 388 -25.56 1.53 -23.32
N ILE A 389 -26.28 1.79 -24.42
CA ILE A 389 -27.76 1.80 -24.43
C ILE A 389 -28.33 0.38 -24.50
N VAL A 390 -27.61 -0.56 -25.11
CA VAL A 390 -28.02 -1.97 -25.17
C VAL A 390 -27.50 -2.66 -23.90
N PRO A 391 -28.38 -3.16 -22.99
CA PRO A 391 -27.92 -3.95 -21.86
C PRO A 391 -27.15 -5.15 -22.40
N SER A 392 -25.99 -5.46 -21.84
CA SER A 392 -25.27 -6.70 -22.12
C SER A 392 -26.20 -7.87 -21.78
N VAL A 393 -26.89 -8.41 -22.78
CA VAL A 393 -27.61 -9.67 -22.65
C VAL A 393 -26.54 -10.72 -22.52
N GLY A 394 -26.28 -11.16 -21.29
CA GLY A 394 -25.34 -12.25 -21.01
C GLY A 394 -25.71 -13.48 -21.84
N ILE A 395 -24.76 -13.94 -22.64
CA ILE A 395 -24.74 -15.30 -23.21
C ILE A 395 -23.71 -16.08 -22.42
#